data_AF-A0A535KBY6-F1
#
_entry.id   AF-A0A535KBY6-F1
#
_cell.length_a   1.000
_cell.length_b   1.000
_cell.length_c   1.000
_cell.angle_alpha   90.00
_cell.angle_beta   90.00
_cell.angle_gamma   90.00
#
_symmetry.space_group_name_H-M   'P 1'
#
loop_
_entity.id
_entity.type
_entity.pdbx_description
1 polymer ?
#
loop_
_entity_poly.entity_id
_entity_poly.type
_entity_poly.pdbx_seq_one_letter_code
_entity_poly.pdbx_strand_id
1 'polypeptide(L)' 'MKITRNDVQTGAGPSDWFTGAAYLDTVATRAGASRLGATSIHFTPGARTAWHATQAAPPEAGAQRGVAPSTSIDSPCSS' A
#
# COMPACT_ATOMS: atom_id res chain seq x y z
N MET A 1 21.78 11.40 5.21
CA MET A 1 20.56 11.44 4.38
C MET A 1 20.69 10.40 3.28
N LYS A 2 19.69 9.52 3.08
CA LYS A 2 19.65 8.54 1.98
C LYS A 2 18.58 8.98 0.98
N ILE A 3 18.93 9.08 -0.30
CA ILE A 3 18.02 9.45 -1.38
C ILE A 3 17.90 8.23 -2.29
N THR A 4 16.71 7.65 -2.38
CA THR A 4 16.39 6.64 -3.39
C THR A 4 16.18 7.36 -4.72
N ARG A 5 16.93 6.96 -5.75
CA ARG A 5 16.81 7.53 -7.10
C ARG A 5 15.78 6.73 -7.90
N ASN A 6 15.42 7.22 -9.08
CA ASN A 6 14.44 6.58 -9.95
C ASN A 6 15.08 5.44 -10.78
N ASP A 7 15.69 4.48 -10.10
CA ASP A 7 16.33 3.29 -10.65
C ASP A 7 15.71 1.99 -10.11
N VAL A 8 14.56 2.11 -9.43
CA VAL A 8 13.80 0.97 -8.92
C VAL A 8 13.27 0.14 -10.09
N GLN A 9 13.54 -1.16 -10.05
CA GLN A 9 13.05 -2.09 -11.05
C GLN A 9 11.57 -2.38 -10.82
N THR A 10 10.76 -2.14 -11.85
CA THR A 10 9.33 -2.42 -11.83
C THR A 10 9.06 -3.92 -11.97
N GLY A 11 8.28 -4.46 -11.03
CA GLY A 11 7.84 -5.84 -11.02
C GLY A 11 6.35 -5.98 -11.31
N ALA A 12 5.94 -7.10 -11.91
CA ALA A 12 4.52 -7.44 -12.01
C ALA A 12 3.96 -7.85 -10.64
N GLY A 13 2.73 -7.44 -10.34
CA GLY A 13 2.02 -7.81 -9.12
C GLY A 13 1.63 -9.29 -9.12
N PRO A 14 1.70 -10.00 -7.98
CA PRO A 14 1.22 -11.38 -7.87
C PRO A 14 -0.26 -11.48 -8.25
N SER A 15 -0.62 -12.41 -9.13
CA SER A 15 -2.01 -12.60 -9.59
C SER A 15 -2.99 -12.88 -8.46
N ASP A 16 -2.52 -13.44 -7.34
CA ASP A 16 -3.36 -13.77 -6.20
C ASP A 16 -3.79 -12.53 -5.40
N TRP A 17 -3.11 -11.40 -5.59
CA TRP A 17 -3.39 -10.15 -4.87
C TRP A 17 -4.11 -9.13 -5.74
N PHE A 18 -4.15 -9.34 -7.06
CA PHE A 18 -4.65 -8.36 -8.02
C PHE A 18 -5.60 -9.00 -9.03
N THR A 19 -6.71 -8.33 -9.31
CA THR A 19 -7.48 -8.58 -10.54
C THR A 19 -6.98 -7.63 -11.62
N GLY A 20 -6.62 -8.15 -12.80
CA GLY A 20 -6.01 -7.36 -13.89
C GLY A 20 -4.50 -7.14 -13.70
N ALA A 21 -3.86 -6.39 -14.61
CA ALA A 21 -2.42 -6.15 -14.56
C ALA A 21 -2.09 -4.98 -13.62
N ALA A 22 -1.17 -5.22 -12.69
CA ALA A 22 -0.62 -4.23 -11.78
C ALA A 22 0.91 -4.31 -11.79
N TYR A 23 1.55 -3.15 -11.70
CA TYR A 23 3.01 -3.00 -11.66
C TYR A 23 3.43 -2.32 -10.36
N LEU A 24 4.47 -2.83 -9.71
CA LEU A 24 4.88 -2.43 -8.38
C LEU A 24 6.34 -1.96 -8.38
N ASP A 25 6.58 -0.82 -7.74
CA ASP A 25 7.91 -0.28 -7.46
C ASP A 25 8.08 -0.11 -5.95
N THR A 26 9.03 -0.85 -5.36
CA THR A 26 9.30 -0.75 -3.91
C THR A 26 10.13 0.49 -3.62
N VAL A 27 9.52 1.51 -3.02
CA VAL A 27 10.16 2.81 -2.72
C VAL A 27 10.91 2.76 -1.38
N ALA A 28 10.32 2.10 -0.38
CA ALA A 28 10.92 1.94 0.94
C ALA A 28 10.56 0.60 1.56
N THR A 29 11.57 -0.14 2.02
CA THR A 29 11.41 -1.35 2.83
C THR A 29 11.54 -0.99 4.31
N ARG A 30 10.81 -1.73 5.16
CA ARG A 30 10.97 -1.60 6.62
C ARG A 30 12.39 -1.96 7.01
N ALA A 31 13.05 -1.11 7.81
CA ALA A 31 14.40 -1.34 8.30
C ALA A 31 14.58 -0.86 9.74
N GLY A 32 15.33 -1.63 10.55
CA GLY A 32 15.59 -1.31 11.95
C GLY A 32 14.32 -1.16 12.78
N ALA A 33 14.23 -0.06 13.54
CA ALA A 33 13.06 0.26 14.36
C ALA A 33 11.86 0.81 13.54
N SER A 34 12.04 1.14 12.25
CA SER A 34 10.96 1.70 11.43
C SER A 34 9.85 0.68 11.16
N ARG A 35 8.60 1.15 11.20
CA ARG A 35 7.40 0.38 10.81
C ARG A 35 6.86 0.79 9.44
N LEU A 36 7.51 1.75 8.77
CA LEU A 36 7.08 2.24 7.48
C LEU A 36 7.63 1.37 6.35
N GLY A 37 6.74 0.97 5.45
CA GLY A 37 7.06 0.43 4.14
C GLY A 37 6.17 1.13 3.11
N ALA A 38 6.70 1.37 1.91
CA ALA A 38 5.99 2.06 0.86
C ALA A 38 6.31 1.45 -0.50
N THR A 39 5.27 1.24 -1.29
CA THR A 39 5.32 0.70 -2.65
C THR A 39 4.41 1.54 -3.53
N SER A 40 4.93 2.01 -4.67
CA SER A 40 4.11 2.63 -5.72
C SER A 40 3.46 1.53 -6.55
N ILE A 41 2.16 1.65 -6.83
CA ILE A 41 1.43 0.64 -7.61
C ILE A 41 0.73 1.32 -8.77
N HIS A 42 0.95 0.80 -9.97
CA HIS A 42 0.39 1.28 -11.22
C HIS A 42 -0.60 0.24 -11.74
N PHE A 43 -1.87 0.63 -11.88
CA PHE A 43 -2.93 -0.25 -12.36
C PHE A 43 -3.20 0.01 -13.84
N THR A 44 -3.30 -1.05 -14.64
CA THR A 44 -3.95 -0.93 -15.96
C THR A 44 -5.44 -0.61 -15.78
N PRO A 45 -6.13 -0.04 -16.79
CA PRO A 45 -7.57 0.22 -16.69
C PRO A 45 -8.35 -1.01 -16.23
N GLY A 46 -9.15 -0.85 -15.17
CA GLY A 46 -9.96 -1.93 -14.58
C GLY A 46 -9.25 -2.83 -13.57
N ALA A 47 -7.93 -2.70 -13.39
CA ALA A 47 -7.20 -3.48 -12.40
C ALA A 47 -7.40 -2.95 -10.96
N ARG A 48 -7.39 -3.85 -9.98
CA ARG A 48 -7.62 -3.53 -8.56
C ARG A 48 -7.01 -4.59 -7.63
N THR A 49 -6.77 -4.23 -6.38
CA THR A 49 -6.35 -5.18 -5.33
C THR A 49 -7.51 -6.07 -4.88
N ALA A 50 -7.21 -7.29 -4.45
CA ALA A 50 -8.12 -8.06 -3.61
C ALA A 50 -8.34 -7.35 -2.25
N TRP A 51 -9.41 -7.71 -1.55
CA TRP A 51 -9.67 -7.23 -0.20
C TRP A 51 -8.55 -7.63 0.76
N HIS A 52 -8.02 -6.66 1.50
CA HIS A 52 -6.96 -6.89 2.49
C HIS A 52 -7.07 -5.90 3.65
N ALA A 53 -6.58 -6.30 4.81
CA ALA A 53 -6.47 -5.44 5.98
C ALA A 53 -4.99 -5.16 6.26
N THR A 54 -4.65 -3.89 6.45
CA THR A 54 -3.32 -3.50 6.91
C THR A 54 -3.23 -3.75 8.42
N GLN A 55 -2.07 -4.20 8.86
CA GLN A 55 -1.78 -4.34 10.28
C GLN A 55 -1.92 -2.96 10.95
N ALA A 56 -2.83 -2.84 11.92
CA ALA A 56 -2.93 -1.63 12.74
C ALA A 56 -1.64 -1.45 13.54
N ALA A 57 -1.15 -0.21 13.60
CA ALA A 57 -0.01 0.11 14.45
C ALA A 57 -0.38 -0.18 15.93
N PRO A 58 0.55 -0.72 16.76
CA PRO A 58 0.28 -0.94 18.17
C PRO A 58 -0.05 0.39 18.88
N PRO A 59 -0.92 0.35 19.91
CA PRO A 59 -1.53 1.55 20.52
C PRO A 59 -0.57 2.50 21.23
N GLU A 60 0.70 2.13 21.40
CA GLU A 60 1.71 2.94 22.12
C GLU A 60 2.35 4.04 21.25
N ALA A 61 2.09 4.07 19.94
CA ALA A 61 2.43 5.22 19.11
C ALA A 61 1.39 6.33 19.37
N GLY A 62 1.72 7.25 20.28
CA GLY A 62 0.90 8.36 20.76
C GLY A 62 -0.17 8.81 19.76
N ALA A 63 -1.43 8.50 20.10
CA ALA A 63 -2.59 8.82 19.30
C ALA A 63 -2.70 10.34 19.08
N GLN A 64 -2.19 10.83 17.96
CA GLN A 64 -2.74 12.05 17.37
C GLN A 64 -4.13 11.66 16.86
N ARG A 65 -5.17 12.11 17.58
CA ARG A 65 -6.55 12.12 17.08
C ARG A 65 -6.55 12.80 15.71
N GLY A 66 -6.55 12.02 14.65
CA GLY A 66 -6.51 12.55 13.29
C GLY A 66 -6.54 11.42 12.29
N VAL A 67 -7.75 11.14 11.79
CA VAL A 67 -8.04 10.34 10.59
C VAL A 67 -7.64 8.86 10.70
N ALA A 68 -8.66 8.00 10.83
CA ALA A 68 -8.52 6.58 10.55
C ALA A 68 -7.80 6.38 9.21
N PRO A 69 -6.87 5.41 9.07
CA PRO A 69 -6.30 5.12 7.76
C PRO A 69 -7.47 4.91 6.80
N SER A 70 -7.51 5.67 5.71
CA SER A 70 -8.54 5.55 4.69
C SER A 70 -8.51 4.16 4.08
N THR A 71 -9.13 3.18 4.74
CA THR A 71 -9.68 1.99 4.10
C THR A 71 -10.93 2.43 3.37
N SER A 72 -10.75 3.19 2.29
CA SER A 72 -11.82 3.53 1.35
C SER A 72 -11.60 2.80 0.04
N ILE A 73 -12.44 1.81 -0.22
CA ILE A 73 -13.18 1.66 -1.48
C ILE A 73 -14.23 0.57 -1.20
N ASP A 74 -15.45 0.79 -1.66
CA ASP A 74 -16.71 0.10 -1.33
C ASP A 74 -17.34 0.40 0.05
N SER A 75 -17.90 1.61 0.17
CA SER A 75 -19.28 1.67 0.67
C SER A 75 -20.17 0.90 -0.31
N PRO A 76 -20.97 -0.10 0.10
CA PRO A 76 -22.00 -0.60 -0.79
C PRO A 76 -23.02 0.53 -0.98
N CYS A 77 -23.12 1.06 -2.20
CA CYS A 77 -24.35 1.70 -2.63
C CYS A 77 -25.45 0.63 -2.55
N SER A 78 -26.14 0.56 -1.40
CA SER A 78 -27.45 -0.07 -1.32
C SER A 78 -28.39 0.73 -2.21
N SER A 79 -29.02 0.01 -3.14
CA SER A 79 -30.05 0.52 -4.04
C SER A 79 -31.30 0.97 -3.29
#